data_AF-A0A7W1FZ80-F1
#
_entry.id   AF-A0A7W1FZ80-F1
#
_cell.length_a   1.000
_cell.length_b   1.000
_cell.length_c   1.000
_cell.angle_alpha   90.00
_cell.angle_beta   90.00
_cell.angle_gamma   90.00
#
_symmetry.space_group_name_H-M   'P 1'
#
loop_
_entity.id
_entity.type
_entity.pdbx_description
1 polymer ?
#
loop_
_entity_poly.entity_id
_entity_poly.type
_entity_poly.pdbx_seq_one_letter_code
_entity_poly.pdbx_strand_id
1 'polypeptide(L)'
;MIYIIDFGSSKTARIASSIVSLGYAAHIIDWDKVDAVDWKKAKAIILSGAPVLLTEINGKLYIDKCAFLKDIKTPVLGICFGHQLLGILHGSNVYKATEERTETEILILEKNKLFEGFEEKVIMVEDHTEGITLPSGFTHLASSKKYEIEAMKHPTLNIFGVQFHPEVSGENGLKLLSNFCKLI
;
A
#
# COMPACT_ATOMS: atom_id res chain seq x y z
N MET A 1 7.85 -3.67 16.11
CA MET A 1 8.36 -4.25 14.85
C MET A 1 7.33 -3.99 13.78
N ILE A 2 7.77 -3.65 12.57
CA ILE A 2 6.92 -3.53 11.39
C ILE A 2 6.82 -4.90 10.74
N TYR A 3 5.61 -5.38 10.49
CA TYR A 3 5.39 -6.63 9.78
C TYR A 3 5.07 -6.33 8.31
N ILE A 4 5.66 -7.10 7.39
CA ILE A 4 5.42 -6.98 5.96
C ILE A 4 4.77 -8.28 5.50
N ILE A 5 3.52 -8.21 5.03
CA ILE A 5 2.82 -9.35 4.43
C ILE A 5 3.27 -9.45 2.97
N ASP A 6 3.95 -10.54 2.63
CA ASP A 6 4.45 -10.82 1.28
C ASP A 6 3.43 -11.61 0.47
N PHE A 7 2.91 -10.99 -0.59
CA PHE A 7 2.05 -11.61 -1.58
C PHE A 7 2.82 -12.14 -2.81
N GLY A 8 4.17 -12.18 -2.73
CA GLY A 8 5.05 -12.73 -3.75
C GLY A 8 5.73 -11.69 -4.64
N SER A 9 5.77 -10.42 -4.22
CA SER A 9 6.43 -9.36 -5.00
C SER A 9 7.95 -9.55 -5.01
N SER A 10 8.57 -9.39 -6.17
CA SER A 10 10.02 -9.32 -6.30
C SER A 10 10.64 -8.12 -5.56
N LYS A 11 9.82 -7.16 -5.13
CA LYS A 11 10.22 -5.93 -4.43
C LYS A 11 10.08 -6.01 -2.90
N THR A 12 9.50 -7.08 -2.34
CA THR A 12 9.24 -7.19 -0.88
C THR A 12 10.51 -7.02 -0.04
N ALA A 13 11.63 -7.60 -0.46
CA ALA A 13 12.91 -7.42 0.22
C ALA A 13 13.39 -5.95 0.24
N ARG A 14 13.05 -5.15 -0.78
CA ARG A 14 13.38 -3.71 -0.83
C ARG A 14 12.50 -2.90 0.12
N ILE A 15 11.24 -3.30 0.34
CA ILE A 15 10.41 -2.72 1.40
C ILE A 15 11.12 -2.91 2.74
N ALA A 16 11.49 -4.15 3.09
CA ALA A 16 12.16 -4.45 4.35
C ALA A 16 13.49 -3.69 4.52
N SER A 17 14.31 -3.64 3.46
CA SER A 17 15.57 -2.90 3.47
C SER A 17 15.37 -1.39 3.71
N SER A 18 14.38 -0.78 3.06
CA SER A 18 14.03 0.63 3.25
C SER A 18 13.53 0.92 4.67
N ILE A 19 12.77 0.01 5.28
CA ILE A 19 12.35 0.16 6.67
C ILE A 19 13.55 0.07 7.63
N VAL A 20 14.47 -0.85 7.38
CA VAL A 20 15.69 -1.01 8.18
C VAL A 20 16.62 0.20 8.03
N SER A 21 16.78 0.75 6.82
CA SER A 21 17.60 1.96 6.61
C SER A 21 17.04 3.20 7.30
N LEU A 22 15.72 3.24 7.54
CA LEU A 22 15.05 4.27 8.34
C LEU A 22 15.16 4.05 9.87
N GLY A 23 15.85 2.99 10.31
CA GLY A 23 16.07 2.69 11.73
C GLY A 23 14.98 1.86 12.40
N TYR A 24 14.08 1.24 11.63
CA TYR A 24 12.99 0.42 12.16
C TYR A 24 13.23 -1.08 11.90
N ALA A 25 12.83 -1.92 12.85
CA ALA A 25 12.87 -3.37 12.65
C ALA A 25 11.72 -3.84 11.74
N ALA A 26 12.04 -4.61 10.70
CA ALA A 26 11.09 -5.21 9.77
C ALA A 26 11.11 -6.74 9.85
N HIS A 27 9.94 -7.38 9.71
CA HIS A 27 9.80 -8.83 9.62
C HIS A 27 8.82 -9.20 8.50
N ILE A 28 9.28 -10.02 7.56
CA ILE A 28 8.47 -10.48 6.43
C ILE A 28 7.71 -11.74 6.83
N ILE A 29 6.43 -11.78 6.48
CA ILE A 29 5.51 -12.89 6.69
C ILE A 29 4.88 -13.25 5.34
N ASP A 30 5.00 -14.51 4.93
CA ASP A 30 4.29 -15.01 3.76
C ASP A 30 2.77 -14.91 3.99
N TRP A 31 2.01 -14.45 2.99
CA TRP A 31 0.58 -14.19 3.12
C TRP A 31 -0.25 -15.41 3.57
N ASP A 32 0.21 -16.62 3.28
CA ASP A 32 -0.46 -17.87 3.66
C ASP A 32 -0.34 -18.16 5.17
N LYS A 33 0.64 -17.58 5.85
CA LYS A 33 0.92 -17.72 7.30
C LYS A 33 0.32 -16.61 8.16
N VAL A 34 -0.44 -15.68 7.57
CA VAL A 34 -1.06 -14.55 8.29
C VAL A 34 -1.88 -14.96 9.52
N ASP A 35 -2.56 -16.12 9.45
CA ASP A 35 -3.39 -16.64 10.55
C ASP A 35 -2.57 -17.07 11.78
N ALA A 36 -1.28 -17.35 11.62
CA ALA A 36 -0.39 -17.76 12.70
C ALA A 36 0.28 -16.58 13.42
N VAL A 37 0.05 -15.34 12.98
CA VAL A 37 0.71 -14.14 13.50
C VAL A 37 -0.14 -13.46 14.58
N ASP A 38 0.48 -13.18 15.72
CA ASP A 38 -0.12 -12.33 16.75
C ASP A 38 0.04 -10.84 16.40
N TRP A 39 -0.94 -10.30 15.68
CA TRP A 39 -0.95 -8.92 15.21
C TRP A 39 -0.98 -7.87 16.32
N LYS A 40 -1.26 -8.25 17.58
CA LYS A 40 -1.17 -7.32 18.73
C LYS A 40 0.27 -6.83 18.99
N LYS A 41 1.27 -7.57 18.48
CA LYS A 41 2.70 -7.21 18.59
C LYS A 41 3.16 -6.31 17.44
N ALA A 42 2.34 -6.09 16.41
CA ALA A 42 2.69 -5.26 15.27
C ALA A 42 2.60 -3.78 15.65
N LYS A 43 3.69 -3.04 15.37
CA LYS A 43 3.71 -1.58 15.49
C LYS A 43 3.18 -0.88 14.24
N ALA A 44 3.37 -1.52 13.08
CA ALA A 44 2.80 -1.14 11.79
C ALA A 44 2.76 -2.40 10.91
N ILE A 45 1.93 -2.39 9.88
CA ILE A 45 1.79 -3.46 8.89
C ILE A 45 1.95 -2.88 7.49
N ILE A 46 2.71 -3.55 6.62
CA ILE A 46 2.81 -3.21 5.20
C ILE A 46 2.34 -4.42 4.38
N LEU A 47 1.51 -4.19 3.37
CA LEU A 47 1.09 -5.21 2.41
C LEU A 47 1.86 -4.98 1.11
N SER A 48 2.61 -5.97 0.66
CA SER A 48 3.40 -5.87 -0.57
C SER A 48 2.53 -5.88 -1.83
N GLY A 49 3.18 -5.62 -2.98
CA GLY A 49 2.65 -6.01 -4.28
C GLY A 49 2.56 -7.54 -4.45
N ALA A 50 2.09 -7.98 -5.61
CA ALA A 50 2.06 -9.38 -6.01
C ALA A 50 2.24 -9.51 -7.53
N PRO A 51 2.70 -10.67 -8.06
CA PRO A 51 2.82 -10.92 -9.49
C PRO A 51 1.51 -11.45 -10.10
N VAL A 52 0.36 -11.13 -9.49
CA VAL A 52 -0.96 -11.61 -9.89
C VAL A 52 -1.94 -10.46 -10.02
N LEU A 53 -2.95 -10.64 -10.86
CA LEU A 53 -3.97 -9.65 -11.18
C LEU A 53 -5.29 -10.05 -10.51
N LEU A 54 -5.87 -9.17 -9.67
CA LEU A 54 -7.10 -9.46 -8.93
C LEU A 54 -8.32 -9.61 -9.84
N THR A 55 -8.29 -9.05 -11.05
CA THR A 55 -9.32 -9.27 -12.09
C THR A 55 -9.21 -10.62 -12.80
N GLU A 56 -8.10 -11.36 -12.63
CA GLU A 56 -7.85 -12.63 -13.32
C GLU A 56 -7.90 -13.85 -12.39
N ILE A 57 -7.95 -13.63 -11.08
CA ILE A 57 -7.97 -14.69 -10.07
C ILE A 57 -9.20 -14.60 -9.17
N ASN A 58 -9.50 -15.70 -8.48
CA ASN A 58 -10.42 -15.65 -7.35
C ASN A 58 -9.69 -15.10 -6.10
N GLY A 59 -9.84 -13.81 -5.85
CA GLY A 59 -9.21 -13.11 -4.72
C GLY A 59 -9.74 -13.49 -3.33
N LYS A 60 -10.79 -14.32 -3.21
CA LYS A 60 -11.49 -14.58 -1.94
C LYS A 60 -10.54 -15.02 -0.82
N LEU A 61 -9.57 -15.87 -1.12
CA LEU A 61 -8.65 -16.39 -0.10
C LEU A 61 -7.74 -15.29 0.48
N TYR A 62 -7.27 -14.37 -0.34
CA TYR A 62 -6.50 -13.20 0.12
C TYR A 62 -7.37 -12.28 0.98
N ILE A 63 -8.60 -12.04 0.55
CA ILE A 63 -9.58 -11.20 1.24
C ILE A 63 -9.92 -11.80 2.62
N ASP A 64 -10.23 -13.10 2.68
CA ASP A 64 -10.58 -13.78 3.92
C ASP A 64 -9.42 -13.71 4.94
N LYS A 65 -8.18 -14.03 4.51
CA LYS A 65 -6.99 -13.97 5.38
C LYS A 65 -6.67 -12.55 5.87
N CYS A 66 -6.99 -11.54 5.07
CA CYS A 66 -6.73 -10.14 5.41
C CYS A 66 -7.93 -9.41 6.02
N ALA A 67 -9.03 -10.11 6.31
CA ALA A 67 -10.27 -9.52 6.83
C ALA A 67 -10.06 -8.78 8.17
N PHE A 68 -9.10 -9.23 8.99
CA PHE A 68 -8.76 -8.59 10.26
C PHE A 68 -8.27 -7.14 10.11
N LEU A 69 -7.81 -6.74 8.92
CA LEU A 69 -7.34 -5.38 8.65
C LEU A 69 -8.46 -4.34 8.63
N LYS A 70 -9.73 -4.75 8.46
CA LYS A 70 -10.87 -3.81 8.38
C LYS A 70 -11.02 -2.94 9.63
N ASP A 71 -10.70 -3.51 10.80
CA ASP A 71 -10.91 -2.86 12.10
C ASP A 71 -9.61 -2.66 12.90
N ILE A 72 -8.46 -2.99 12.31
CA ILE A 72 -7.16 -2.92 12.99
C ILE A 72 -6.79 -1.46 13.31
N LYS A 73 -6.33 -1.22 14.54
CA LYS A 73 -5.89 0.13 14.97
C LYS A 73 -4.42 0.41 14.64
N THR A 74 -3.63 -0.64 14.43
CA THR A 74 -2.24 -0.56 13.99
C THR A 74 -2.18 0.11 12.62
N PRO A 75 -1.25 1.05 12.37
CA PRO A 75 -1.06 1.64 11.05
C PRO A 75 -0.82 0.59 9.96
N VAL A 76 -1.46 0.77 8.80
CA VAL A 76 -1.36 -0.13 7.65
C VAL A 76 -1.03 0.66 6.38
N LEU A 77 -0.09 0.16 5.58
CA LEU A 77 0.21 0.66 4.24
C LEU A 77 0.09 -0.48 3.22
N GLY A 78 -0.83 -0.37 2.27
CA GLY A 78 -0.89 -1.25 1.11
C GLY A 78 -0.16 -0.67 -0.09
N ILE A 79 0.65 -1.49 -0.76
CA ILE A 79 1.44 -1.10 -1.94
C ILE A 79 0.99 -1.93 -3.14
N CYS A 80 0.60 -1.28 -4.25
CA CYS A 80 0.13 -1.91 -5.48
C CYS A 80 -0.98 -2.95 -5.20
N PHE A 81 -0.71 -4.25 -5.30
CA PHE A 81 -1.67 -5.31 -4.91
C PHE A 81 -2.21 -5.12 -3.48
N GLY A 82 -1.36 -4.73 -2.52
CA GLY A 82 -1.79 -4.43 -1.16
C GLY A 82 -2.76 -3.25 -1.08
N HIS A 83 -2.57 -2.22 -1.91
CA HIS A 83 -3.52 -1.10 -2.04
C HIS A 83 -4.87 -1.58 -2.57
N GLN A 84 -4.85 -2.41 -3.61
CA GLN A 84 -6.05 -2.97 -4.22
C GLN A 84 -6.82 -3.88 -3.25
N LEU A 85 -6.10 -4.74 -2.52
CA LEU A 85 -6.68 -5.64 -1.51
C LEU A 85 -7.35 -4.85 -0.38
N LEU A 86 -6.69 -3.79 0.12
CA LEU A 86 -7.31 -2.89 1.09
C LEU A 86 -8.56 -2.23 0.51
N GLY A 87 -8.54 -1.80 -0.75
CA GLY A 87 -9.71 -1.22 -1.41
C GLY A 87 -10.89 -2.19 -1.40
N ILE A 88 -10.66 -3.41 -1.88
CA ILE A 88 -11.70 -4.45 -1.97
C ILE A 88 -12.24 -4.82 -0.57
N LEU A 89 -11.37 -4.90 0.45
CA LEU A 89 -11.81 -5.14 1.84
C LEU A 89 -12.83 -4.10 2.32
N HIS A 90 -12.73 -2.87 1.81
CA HIS A 90 -13.61 -1.75 2.11
C HIS A 90 -14.65 -1.44 1.01
N GLY A 91 -14.83 -2.35 0.04
CA GLY A 91 -15.91 -2.28 -0.95
C GLY A 91 -15.55 -1.63 -2.30
N SER A 92 -14.27 -1.44 -2.60
CA SER A 92 -13.85 -1.06 -3.95
C SER A 92 -14.11 -2.17 -4.96
N ASN A 93 -14.35 -1.76 -6.21
CA ASN A 93 -14.22 -2.63 -7.37
C ASN A 93 -12.80 -2.50 -7.93
N VAL A 94 -12.21 -3.61 -8.36
CA VAL A 94 -10.96 -3.64 -9.13
C VAL A 94 -11.28 -3.73 -10.62
N TYR A 95 -10.50 -3.05 -11.45
CA TYR A 95 -10.67 -3.04 -12.90
C TYR A 95 -9.32 -3.07 -13.62
N LYS A 96 -9.31 -3.64 -14.82
CA LYS A 96 -8.16 -3.55 -15.74
C LYS A 96 -8.05 -2.14 -16.32
N ALA A 97 -6.84 -1.65 -16.44
CA ALA A 97 -6.55 -0.31 -16.94
C ALA A 97 -5.31 -0.34 -17.87
N THR A 98 -4.95 0.82 -18.40
CA THR A 98 -3.75 0.96 -19.23
C THR A 98 -2.52 0.65 -18.42
N GLU A 99 -1.62 -0.14 -18.99
CA GLU A 99 -0.34 -0.45 -18.38
C GLU A 99 0.46 0.81 -18.02
N GLU A 100 1.02 0.83 -16.81
CA GLU A 100 2.05 1.76 -16.39
C GLU A 100 3.18 1.04 -15.65
N ARG A 101 4.41 1.20 -16.14
CA ARG A 101 5.63 0.52 -15.65
C ARG A 101 6.84 1.45 -15.73
N THR A 102 6.69 2.66 -15.22
CA THR A 102 7.67 3.74 -15.36
C THR A 102 7.61 4.69 -14.18
N GLU A 103 8.54 5.63 -14.13
CA GLU A 103 8.40 6.83 -13.33
C GLU A 103 7.25 7.70 -13.84
N THR A 104 6.29 7.97 -12.96
CA THR A 104 5.06 8.71 -13.25
C THR A 104 4.94 9.90 -12.30
N GLU A 105 4.44 11.03 -12.82
CA GLU A 105 4.04 12.17 -11.99
C GLU A 105 2.73 11.86 -11.28
N ILE A 106 2.79 11.81 -9.95
CA ILE A 106 1.66 11.66 -9.06
C ILE A 106 1.26 13.05 -8.55
N LEU A 107 -0.02 13.38 -8.71
CA LEU A 107 -0.65 14.59 -8.18
C LEU A 107 -1.22 14.29 -6.80
N ILE A 108 -0.74 14.99 -5.77
CA ILE A 108 -1.25 14.89 -4.39
C ILE A 108 -2.42 15.86 -4.22
N LEU A 109 -3.60 15.30 -3.98
CA LEU A 109 -4.86 16.04 -3.86
C LEU A 109 -5.13 16.50 -2.43
N GLU A 110 -4.66 15.74 -1.43
CA GLU A 110 -4.84 16.08 -0.03
C GLU A 110 -3.59 15.79 0.81
N LYS A 111 -3.03 16.86 1.39
CA LYS A 111 -1.90 16.75 2.33
C LYS A 111 -2.36 16.09 3.63
N ASN A 112 -1.65 15.05 4.02
CA ASN A 112 -1.88 14.31 5.26
C ASN A 112 -0.53 13.77 5.78
N LYS A 113 -0.55 13.03 6.89
CA LYS A 113 0.68 12.51 7.50
C LYS A 113 1.54 11.67 6.56
N LEU A 114 0.95 10.90 5.63
CA LEU A 114 1.70 10.09 4.65
C LEU A 114 2.48 10.97 3.66
N PHE A 115 1.84 12.04 3.17
CA PHE A 115 2.41 13.00 2.21
C PHE A 115 2.97 14.25 2.90
N GLU A 116 3.36 14.17 4.17
CA GLU A 116 3.95 15.29 4.89
C GLU A 116 5.26 15.73 4.21
N GLY A 117 5.35 17.04 3.94
CA GLY A 117 6.50 17.68 3.30
C GLY A 117 6.62 17.43 1.80
N PHE A 118 5.67 16.74 1.14
CA PHE A 118 5.66 16.68 -0.32
C PHE A 118 5.09 17.96 -0.93
N GLU A 119 5.59 18.28 -2.12
CA GLU A 119 4.96 19.25 -3.01
C GLU A 119 3.66 18.67 -3.59
N GLU A 120 2.93 19.47 -4.36
CA GLU A 120 1.70 19.02 -5.02
C GLU A 120 1.95 17.89 -6.03
N LYS A 121 3.13 17.86 -6.66
CA LYS A 121 3.51 16.85 -7.65
C LYS A 121 4.76 16.13 -7.19
N VAL A 122 4.78 14.81 -7.40
CA VAL A 122 5.93 13.97 -7.05
C VAL A 122 6.11 12.86 -8.07
N ILE A 123 7.37 12.55 -8.40
CA ILE A 123 7.68 11.39 -9.24
C ILE A 123 7.78 10.14 -8.37
N MET A 124 7.00 9.12 -8.72
CA MET A 124 7.03 7.77 -8.12
C MET A 124 7.07 6.71 -9.24
N VAL A 125 7.51 5.49 -8.92
CA VAL A 125 7.55 4.38 -9.87
C VAL A 125 6.27 3.57 -9.78
N GLU A 126 5.55 3.45 -10.90
CA GLU A 126 4.40 2.56 -11.07
C GLU A 126 4.81 1.23 -11.72
N ASP A 127 4.09 0.16 -11.42
CA ASP A 127 4.22 -1.16 -12.05
C ASP A 127 2.92 -1.97 -11.90
N HIS A 128 1.91 -1.63 -12.72
CA HIS A 128 0.58 -2.27 -12.68
C HIS A 128 -0.21 -2.12 -13.98
N THR A 129 -1.28 -2.91 -14.07
CA THR A 129 -2.29 -2.91 -15.15
C THR A 129 -3.71 -2.91 -14.59
N GLU A 130 -3.87 -2.66 -13.29
CA GLU A 130 -5.14 -2.67 -12.57
C GLU A 130 -5.23 -1.46 -11.65
N GLY A 131 -6.46 -0.96 -11.48
CA GLY A 131 -6.78 0.09 -10.52
C GLY A 131 -8.03 -0.28 -9.73
N ILE A 132 -8.37 0.56 -8.75
CA ILE A 132 -9.59 0.39 -7.95
C ILE A 132 -10.46 1.64 -7.95
N THR A 133 -11.75 1.47 -7.72
CA THR A 133 -12.63 2.59 -7.34
C THR A 133 -12.32 3.01 -5.90
N LEU A 134 -12.51 4.28 -5.56
CA LEU A 134 -12.37 4.73 -4.18
C LEU A 134 -13.46 4.07 -3.30
N PRO A 135 -13.11 3.45 -2.16
CA PRO A 135 -14.10 2.95 -1.22
C PRO A 135 -14.95 4.09 -0.65
N SER A 136 -16.20 3.79 -0.26
CA SER A 136 -17.08 4.80 0.34
C SER A 136 -16.49 5.36 1.63
N GLY A 137 -16.47 6.69 1.76
CA GLY A 137 -15.95 7.39 2.93
C GLY A 137 -14.42 7.47 3.02
N PHE A 138 -13.67 6.84 2.10
CA PHE A 138 -12.23 7.03 2.03
C PHE A 138 -11.89 8.40 1.47
N THR A 139 -10.77 8.95 1.93
CA THR A 139 -10.21 10.17 1.37
C THR A 139 -9.39 9.82 0.14
N HIS A 140 -9.65 10.53 -0.97
CA HIS A 140 -8.85 10.47 -2.18
C HIS A 140 -7.59 11.32 -2.00
N LEU A 141 -6.41 10.69 -1.93
CA LEU A 141 -5.17 11.38 -1.59
C LEU A 141 -4.31 11.77 -2.79
N ALA A 142 -4.32 10.98 -3.85
CA ALA A 142 -3.50 11.24 -5.02
C ALA A 142 -4.06 10.57 -6.28
N SER A 143 -3.73 11.15 -7.44
CA SER A 143 -4.06 10.66 -8.77
C SER A 143 -2.87 10.77 -9.73
N SER A 144 -2.96 10.11 -10.88
CA SER A 144 -2.02 10.25 -12.00
C SER A 144 -2.79 10.55 -13.29
N LYS A 145 -2.07 10.73 -14.41
CA LYS A 145 -2.71 10.93 -15.71
C LYS A 145 -3.56 9.73 -16.15
N LYS A 146 -3.19 8.51 -15.76
CA LYS A 146 -3.83 7.27 -16.22
C LYS A 146 -4.76 6.65 -15.18
N TYR A 147 -4.52 6.90 -13.89
CA TYR A 147 -5.28 6.31 -12.80
C TYR A 147 -5.80 7.39 -11.87
N GLU A 148 -7.10 7.33 -11.61
CA GLU A 148 -7.74 8.27 -10.70
C GLU A 148 -7.25 8.02 -9.26
N ILE A 149 -7.24 6.77 -8.80
CA ILE A 149 -6.94 6.44 -7.38
C ILE A 149 -5.50 5.93 -7.24
N GLU A 150 -4.54 6.84 -7.11
CA GLU A 150 -3.13 6.49 -6.83
C GLU A 150 -2.84 6.35 -5.34
N ALA A 151 -3.58 7.09 -4.51
CA ALA A 151 -3.51 6.92 -3.07
C ALA A 151 -4.84 7.18 -2.39
N MET A 152 -5.10 6.44 -1.32
CA MET A 152 -6.31 6.57 -0.51
C MET A 152 -6.02 6.40 0.97
N LYS A 153 -6.92 6.92 1.81
CA LYS A 153 -6.84 6.81 3.27
C LYS A 153 -8.20 6.50 3.87
N HIS A 154 -8.22 5.58 4.84
CA HIS A 154 -9.40 5.30 5.65
C HIS A 154 -9.83 6.53 6.47
N PRO A 155 -11.14 6.81 6.62
CA PRO A 155 -11.63 8.05 7.24
C PRO A 155 -11.13 8.29 8.67
N THR A 156 -11.00 7.21 9.46
CA THR A 156 -10.69 7.30 10.89
C THR A 156 -9.46 6.52 11.35
N LEU A 157 -8.90 5.67 10.49
CA LEU A 157 -7.78 4.77 10.84
C LEU A 157 -6.55 5.17 10.04
N ASN A 158 -5.37 4.87 10.56
CA ASN A 158 -4.10 5.05 9.85
C ASN A 158 -3.89 3.91 8.82
N ILE A 159 -4.89 3.67 7.98
CA ILE A 159 -4.84 2.72 6.87
C ILE A 159 -4.73 3.52 5.59
N PHE A 160 -3.65 3.27 4.85
CA PHE A 160 -3.31 3.93 3.60
C PHE A 160 -3.10 2.88 2.52
N GLY A 161 -3.40 3.24 1.28
CA GLY A 161 -2.97 2.47 0.12
C GLY A 161 -2.30 3.40 -0.88
N VAL A 162 -1.26 2.91 -1.55
CA VAL A 162 -0.61 3.56 -2.69
C VAL A 162 -0.48 2.58 -3.86
N GLN A 163 -0.79 3.02 -5.07
CA GLN A 163 -0.79 2.18 -6.27
C GLN A 163 0.62 2.08 -6.91
N PHE A 164 1.48 3.07 -6.65
CA PHE A 164 2.91 3.08 -6.95
C PHE A 164 3.80 2.38 -5.89
N HIS A 165 5.09 2.21 -6.20
CA HIS A 165 6.07 1.46 -5.40
C HIS A 165 7.09 2.39 -4.70
N PRO A 166 6.83 2.85 -3.45
CA PRO A 166 7.75 3.73 -2.74
C PRO A 166 9.11 3.07 -2.47
N GLU A 167 9.19 1.74 -2.36
CA GLU A 167 10.42 1.00 -2.11
C GLU A 167 11.43 1.04 -3.29
N VAL A 168 11.00 1.52 -4.46
CA VAL A 168 11.87 1.70 -5.63
C VAL A 168 11.86 3.13 -6.18
N SER A 169 11.20 4.08 -5.50
CA SER A 169 11.02 5.47 -5.94
C SER A 169 12.07 6.44 -5.37
N GLY A 170 13.28 5.96 -5.09
CA GLY A 170 14.39 6.78 -4.59
C GLY A 170 14.07 7.55 -3.30
N GLU A 171 14.51 8.82 -3.24
CA GLU A 171 14.34 9.68 -2.06
C GLU A 171 12.88 10.00 -1.76
N ASN A 172 12.05 10.20 -2.79
CA ASN A 172 10.61 10.43 -2.64
C ASN A 172 9.95 9.22 -1.98
N GLY A 173 10.26 8.03 -2.47
CA GLY A 173 9.76 6.78 -1.89
C GLY A 173 10.20 6.58 -0.44
N LEU A 174 11.48 6.81 -0.15
CA LEU A 174 12.02 6.70 1.22
C LEU A 174 11.38 7.71 2.18
N LYS A 175 11.09 8.93 1.71
CA LYS A 175 10.39 9.95 2.49
C LYS A 175 8.96 9.52 2.83
N LEU A 176 8.23 8.94 1.88
CA LEU A 176 6.89 8.40 2.14
C LEU A 176 6.92 7.27 3.15
N LEU A 177 7.86 6.33 3.02
CA LEU A 177 8.04 5.24 4.00
C LEU A 177 8.45 5.79 5.38
N SER A 178 9.29 6.82 5.43
CA SER A 178 9.65 7.51 6.67
C SER A 178 8.42 8.11 7.36
N ASN A 179 7.58 8.81 6.60
CA ASN A 179 6.34 9.39 7.09
C ASN A 179 5.38 8.30 7.63
N PHE A 180 5.26 7.17 6.94
CA PHE A 180 4.49 6.04 7.45
C PHE A 180 5.07 5.48 8.75
N CYS A 181 6.39 5.32 8.86
CA CYS A 181 7.04 4.80 10.06
C CYS A 181 6.86 5.72 11.28
N LYS A 182 6.74 7.05 11.09
CA LYS A 182 6.46 8.02 12.16
C LYS A 182 5.06 7.89 12.77
N LEU A 183 4.18 7.07 12.19
CA LEU A 183 2.83 6.81 12.74
C LEU A 183 2.82 5.78 13.87
N ILE A 184 3.98 5.16 14.14
CA ILE A 184 4.21 4.14 15.18
C ILE A 184 4.21 4.74 16.58
#